data_AF-A0A7V3F568-F1
#
_entry.id   AF-A0A7V3F568-F1
#
_cell.length_a   1.000
_cell.length_b   1.000
_cell.length_c   1.000
_cell.angle_alpha   90.00
_cell.angle_beta   90.00
_cell.angle_gamma   90.00
#
_symmetry.space_group_name_H-M   'P 1'
#
loop_
_entity.id
_entity.type
_entity.pdbx_description
1 polymer ?
#
loop_
_entity_poly.entity_id
_entity_poly.type
_entity_poly.pdbx_seq_one_letter_code
_entity_poly.pdbx_strand_id
1 'polypeptide(L)' 'MALATETLKAMTRDLQGLHLSDEEFELVRPELESYLAELQQLRGLDLSNIMSARLLRAHEGGQA' A
#
# COMPACT_ATOMS: atom_id res chain seq x y z
N MET A 1 3.55 0.70 13.34
CA MET A 1 3.14 2.09 13.01
C MET A 1 1.66 2.18 13.29
N ALA A 2 1.21 3.13 14.12
CA ALA A 2 -0.22 3.39 14.27
C ALA A 2 -0.67 4.31 13.14
N LEU A 3 -1.75 3.96 12.43
CA LEU A 3 -2.24 4.79 11.35
C LEU A 3 -3.22 5.83 11.89
N ALA A 4 -2.97 7.11 11.64
CA ALA A 4 -3.88 8.16 12.08
C ALA A 4 -5.23 8.04 11.34
N THR A 5 -6.34 8.23 12.05
CA THR A 5 -7.70 8.23 11.47
C THR A 5 -7.84 9.19 10.30
N GLU A 6 -7.22 10.36 10.43
CA GLU A 6 -7.21 11.38 9.38
C GLU A 6 -6.51 10.91 8.10
N THR A 7 -5.48 10.07 8.22
CA THR A 7 -4.81 9.46 7.07
C THR A 7 -5.72 8.45 6.37
N LEU A 8 -6.45 7.61 7.12
CA LEU A 8 -7.43 6.70 6.53
C LEU A 8 -8.56 7.45 5.81
N LYS A 9 -9.10 8.50 6.44
CA LYS A 9 -10.15 9.35 5.86
C LYS A 9 -9.68 10.08 4.60
N ALA A 10 -8.42 10.49 4.55
CA ALA A 10 -7.83 11.06 3.33
C ALA A 10 -7.72 10.01 2.22
N MET A 11 -7.22 8.82 2.54
CA MET A 11 -7.08 7.73 1.56
C MET A 11 -8.42 7.26 0.99
N THR A 12 -9.46 7.13 1.80
CA THR A 12 -10.79 6.71 1.31
C THR A 12 -11.48 7.77 0.46
N ARG A 13 -11.22 9.05 0.73
CA ARG A 13 -11.69 10.18 -0.09
C ARG A 13 -11.06 10.16 -1.49
N ASP A 14 -9.77 9.89 -1.56
CA ASP A 14 -9.02 9.81 -2.82
C ASP A 14 -9.39 8.56 -3.63
N LEU A 15 -9.80 7.47 -2.96
CA LEU A 15 -10.29 6.23 -3.59
C LEU A 15 -11.74 6.30 -4.11
N GLN A 16 -12.40 7.47 -4.03
CA GLN A 16 -13.72 7.76 -4.63
C GLN A 16 -14.85 6.73 -4.36
N GLY A 17 -14.87 6.03 -3.22
CA GLY A 17 -15.87 4.96 -3.06
C GLY A 17 -16.22 4.47 -1.66
N LEU A 18 -15.53 4.90 -0.61
CA LEU A 18 -15.76 4.41 0.75
C LEU A 18 -16.24 5.55 1.65
N HIS A 19 -17.56 5.73 1.70
CA HIS A 19 -18.24 6.52 2.73
C HIS A 19 -18.40 5.68 3.99
N LEU A 20 -17.30 5.55 4.75
CA LEU A 20 -17.32 4.95 6.07
C LEU A 20 -17.56 6.04 7.12
N SER A 21 -18.44 5.76 8.07
CA SER A 21 -18.58 6.55 9.30
C SER A 21 -17.36 6.37 10.20
N ASP A 22 -17.20 7.28 11.16
CA ASP A 22 -16.11 7.22 12.14
C ASP A 22 -16.15 5.92 12.97
N GLU A 23 -17.35 5.43 13.28
CA GLU A 23 -17.56 4.17 14.01
C GLU A 23 -17.15 2.95 13.18
N GLU A 24 -17.46 2.95 11.88
CA GLU A 24 -17.01 1.89 10.98
C GLU A 24 -15.48 1.93 10.82
N PHE A 25 -14.86 3.11 10.76
CA PHE A 25 -13.40 3.23 10.72
C PHE A 25 -12.72 2.62 11.94
N GLU A 26 -13.26 2.84 13.14
CA GLU A 26 -12.72 2.23 14.36
C GLU A 26 -12.89 0.71 14.36
N LEU A 27 -13.94 0.19 13.72
CA LEU A 27 -14.15 -1.24 13.58
C LEU A 27 -13.13 -1.90 12.64
N VAL A 28 -12.79 -1.26 11.52
CA VAL A 28 -11.83 -1.82 10.53
C VAL A 28 -10.36 -1.51 10.85
N ARG A 29 -10.11 -0.53 11.72
CA ARG A 29 -8.74 -0.11 12.10
C ARG A 29 -7.83 -1.27 12.51
N PRO A 30 -8.23 -2.20 13.41
CA PRO A 30 -7.33 -3.27 13.86
C PRO A 30 -6.88 -4.18 12.71
N GLU A 31 -7.79 -4.45 11.78
CA GLU A 31 -7.53 -5.28 10.59
C GLU A 31 -6.54 -4.58 9.64
N LEU A 32 -6.74 -3.29 9.39
CA LEU A 32 -5.84 -2.48 8.57
C LEU A 32 -4.44 -2.38 9.18
N GLU A 33 -4.35 -2.22 10.50
CA GLU A 33 -3.07 -2.23 11.21
C GLU A 33 -2.36 -3.59 11.11
N SER A 34 -3.11 -4.69 11.15
CA SER A 34 -2.57 -6.04 10.90
C SER A 34 -1.98 -6.16 9.50
N TYR A 35 -2.72 -5.76 8.46
CA TYR A 35 -2.22 -5.80 7.08
C TYR A 35 -0.98 -4.91 6.87
N LEU A 36 -0.94 -3.75 7.51
CA LEU A 36 0.25 -2.88 7.47
C LEU A 36 1.46 -3.51 8.14
N ALA A 37 1.26 -4.22 9.26
CA ALA A 37 2.32 -4.95 9.92
C ALA A 37 2.88 -6.07 9.02
N GLU A 38 2.02 -6.79 8.29
CA GLU A 38 2.43 -7.79 7.31
C GLU A 38 3.18 -7.16 6.12
N LEU A 39 2.70 -6.04 5.58
CA LEU A 39 3.38 -5.31 4.50
C LEU A 39 4.77 -4.79 4.92
N GLN A 40 5.01 -4.52 6.20
CA GLN A 40 6.35 -4.18 6.67
C GLN A 40 7.33 -5.35 6.53
N GLN A 41 6.87 -6.59 6.63
CA GLN A 41 7.70 -7.77 6.35
C GLN A 41 8.15 -7.80 4.89
N LEU A 42 7.29 -7.35 3.97
CA LEU A 42 7.66 -7.22 2.56
C LEU A 42 8.74 -6.15 2.31
N ARG A 43 8.77 -5.05 3.08
CA ARG A 43 9.83 -4.04 2.93
C ARG A 43 11.21 -4.55 3.34
N GLY A 44 11.25 -5.57 4.21
CA GLY A 44 12.48 -6.23 4.62
C GLY A 44 13.00 -7.24 3.59
N LEU A 45 12.23 -7.58 2.56
CA LEU A 45 12.67 -8.48 1.51
C LEU A 45 13.62 -7.75 0.55
N ASP A 46 14.88 -8.16 0.57
CA ASP A 46 15.85 -7.79 -0.46
C ASP A 46 15.73 -8.74 -1.66
N LEU A 47 15.15 -8.24 -2.74
CA LEU A 47 14.98 -8.99 -4.00
C LEU A 47 16.14 -8.77 -4.98
N SER A 48 17.20 -8.03 -4.59
CA SER A 48 18.32 -7.69 -5.47
C SER A 48 19.06 -8.90 -6.05
N ASN A 49 19.03 -10.03 -5.34
CA ASN A 49 19.63 -11.31 -5.76
C ASN A 49 18.71 -12.17 -6.64
N ILE A 50 17.42 -11.83 -6.77
CA ILE A 50 16.44 -12.58 -7.59
C ILE A 50 16.16 -11.82 -8.90
N MET A 51 16.07 -10.49 -8.83
CA MET A 51 15.89 -9.61 -9.98
C MET A 51 17.12 -8.71 -10.10
N SER A 52 17.99 -9.00 -11.06
CA SER A 52 19.16 -8.16 -11.33
C SER A 52 18.69 -6.76 -11.76
N ALA A 53 19.04 -5.74 -10.96
CA ALA A 53 18.78 -4.33 -11.26
C ALA A 53 19.35 -3.86 -12.62
N ARG A 54 20.19 -4.67 -13.28
CA ARG A 54 20.71 -4.40 -14.63
C ARG A 54 19.74 -4.67 -15.78
N LEU A 55 18.61 -5.36 -15.56
CA LEU A 55 17.75 -5.85 -16.65
C LEU A 55 16.35 -5.22 -16.74
N LEU A 56 16.16 -4.00 -16.23
CA LEU A 56 14.95 -3.21 -16.53
C LEU A 56 15.30 -1.88 -17.17
N ARG A 57 15.77 -1.94 -18.42
CA ARG A 57 15.25 -1.00 -19.43
C ARG A 57 14.13 -1.74 -20.13
N ALA A 58 12.93 -1.71 -19.56
CA ALA A 58 11.75 -1.98 -20.36
C ALA A 58 11.79 -0.99 -21.52
N HIS A 59 11.75 -1.49 -22.76
CA HIS A 59 11.63 -0.65 -23.93
C HIS A 59 10.19 -0.09 -23.92
N GLU A 60 9.99 1.00 -23.18
CA GLU A 60 8.79 1.81 -23.27
C GLU A 60 8.83 2.51 -24.63
N GLY A 61 8.18 1.90 -25.61
CA GLY A 61 8.09 2.43 -26.96
C GLY A 61 8.34 1.36 -27.99
N GLY A 62 7.28 0.63 -28.34
CA GLY A 62 7.23 -0.01 -29.65
C GLY A 62 7.39 1.07 -30.73
N GLN A 63 8.22 0.77 -31.73
CA GLN A 63 8.25 1.28 -33.11
C GLN A 63 9.39 0.50 -33.81
N ALA A 64 9.23 -0.12 -34.98
CA ALA A 64 8.23 -0.02 -36.04
C ALA A 64 8.06 -1.37 -36.75
#